data_AF-A0A9E5TKC8-F1
#
_entry.id   AF-A0A9E5TKC8-F1
#
_cell.length_a   1.000
_cell.length_b   1.000
_cell.length_c   1.000
_cell.angle_alpha   90.00
_cell.angle_beta   90.00
_cell.angle_gamma   90.00
#
_symmetry.space_group_name_H-M   'P 1'
#
loop_
_entity.id
_entity.type
_entity.pdbx_description
1 polymer ?
#
loop_
_entity_poly.entity_id
_entity_poly.type
_entity_poly.pdbx_seq_one_letter_code
_entity_poly.pdbx_strand_id
1 'polypeptide(L)'
;IAGTAHPISGEFGDYQGVGGIYIWDAQGNPVLEPEDYPDEFVHVFGIAVANVDENQDLEVLALASDGRCHSICAMKKDGTQPSGYPVVMEDLIAGWWFGNHPAIGDMDGDGTLEIVVSLWTVGEARIYAWHQDGTPVGPQSPLVSLSAPRAEENRQALSSLGSSIGEIATRTRAMSQEELVSLGVSQAEGPFATEAGTFGSPVLADVNGDGQVDILARAGHFLSSGYERLYAWDHGGSVIPGFPLYASAEANMATYYPYTPLAGDFDKDGKFNLLLNTDFNAYSSPRIICWEFDVDSDPGLEPWPRYMHDRWNSGRYGFEPPAEAVFNLPPVGFHVKSWTASSVTLGWSPKAPWTSLGYNIYRSTVSGGPGEKLNPELIPQPDSQYQDEGLNAEQVYYYTIANVNHDLVES
;
A
#
# COMPACT_ATOMS: atom_id res chain seq x y z
N ILE A 1 -7.49 -18.53 0.99
CA ILE A 1 -6.61 -17.67 0.17
C ILE A 1 -7.39 -17.34 -1.09
N ALA A 2 -7.50 -16.06 -1.46
CA ALA A 2 -8.16 -15.65 -2.69
C ALA A 2 -7.11 -15.15 -3.69
N GLY A 3 -7.30 -15.45 -4.98
CA GLY A 3 -6.45 -14.96 -6.06
C GLY A 3 -7.26 -14.75 -7.33
N THR A 4 -6.74 -13.96 -8.25
CA THR A 4 -7.37 -13.71 -9.55
C THR A 4 -6.59 -14.40 -10.66
N ALA A 5 -7.30 -14.89 -11.67
CA ALA A 5 -6.69 -15.26 -12.93
C ALA A 5 -7.15 -14.30 -14.02
N HIS A 6 -6.19 -13.76 -14.76
CA HIS A 6 -6.47 -13.11 -16.03
C HIS A 6 -6.34 -14.13 -17.17
N PRO A 7 -7.18 -14.03 -18.22
CA PRO A 7 -6.94 -14.79 -19.43
C PRO A 7 -5.51 -14.56 -19.93
N ILE A 8 -4.84 -15.64 -20.33
CA ILE A 8 -3.46 -15.62 -20.83
C ILE A 8 -3.40 -14.60 -21.96
N SER A 9 -2.53 -13.59 -21.83
CA SER A 9 -2.23 -12.71 -22.95
C SER A 9 -1.56 -13.54 -24.05
N GLY A 10 -2.25 -13.75 -25.17
CA GLY A 10 -1.53 -13.80 -26.45
C GLY A 10 -0.72 -12.51 -26.63
N GLU A 11 0.27 -12.51 -27.52
CA GLU A 11 0.99 -11.29 -27.87
C GLU A 11 -0.01 -10.15 -28.15
N PHE A 12 0.01 -9.13 -27.29
CA PHE A 12 -0.67 -7.85 -27.45
C PHE A 12 -2.21 -7.88 -27.62
N GLY A 13 -2.93 -8.36 -26.61
CA GLY A 13 -4.28 -7.84 -26.30
C GLY A 13 -5.48 -8.66 -26.80
N ASP A 14 -5.27 -9.82 -27.40
CA ASP A 14 -6.35 -10.80 -27.58
C ASP A 14 -6.53 -11.61 -26.28
N TYR A 15 -7.48 -11.20 -25.45
CA TYR A 15 -7.88 -11.98 -24.28
C TYR A 15 -8.79 -13.13 -24.71
N GLN A 16 -8.23 -14.34 -24.76
CA GLN A 16 -8.99 -15.57 -24.96
C GLN A 16 -9.06 -16.32 -23.61
N GLY A 17 -10.16 -16.15 -22.87
CA GLY A 17 -10.45 -16.89 -21.64
C GLY A 17 -11.37 -16.11 -20.68
N VAL A 18 -11.94 -16.83 -19.71
CA VAL A 18 -12.77 -16.27 -18.64
C VAL A 18 -11.82 -15.83 -17.51
N GLY A 19 -11.89 -14.56 -17.11
CA GLY A 19 -11.22 -14.10 -15.90
C GLY A 19 -12.01 -14.57 -14.67
N GLY A 20 -11.38 -14.67 -13.52
CA GLY A 20 -12.14 -15.10 -12.35
C GLY A 20 -11.36 -15.11 -11.07
N ILE A 21 -12.10 -15.30 -9.99
CA ILE A 21 -11.57 -15.36 -8.64
C ILE A 21 -11.49 -16.83 -8.24
N TYR A 22 -10.43 -17.22 -7.58
CA TYR A 22 -10.29 -18.57 -7.05
C TYR A 22 -10.07 -18.48 -5.57
N ILE A 23 -10.75 -19.33 -4.82
CA ILE A 23 -10.61 -19.42 -3.37
C ILE A 23 -10.13 -20.83 -3.05
N TRP A 24 -9.02 -20.93 -2.33
CA TRP A 24 -8.48 -22.19 -1.85
C TRP A 24 -8.38 -22.22 -0.32
N ASP A 25 -8.46 -23.42 0.24
CA ASP A 25 -8.12 -23.66 1.63
C ASP A 25 -6.60 -23.59 1.87
N ALA A 26 -6.18 -23.72 3.13
CA ALA A 26 -4.76 -23.65 3.48
C ALA A 26 -3.93 -24.85 2.98
N GLN A 27 -4.58 -25.92 2.52
CA GLN A 27 -3.96 -27.11 1.93
C GLN A 27 -3.88 -27.00 0.40
N GLY A 28 -4.45 -25.95 -0.20
CA GLY A 28 -4.48 -25.71 -1.64
C GLY A 28 -5.63 -26.41 -2.35
N ASN A 29 -6.63 -26.94 -1.62
CA ASN A 29 -7.83 -27.49 -2.25
C ASN A 29 -8.75 -26.33 -2.68
N PRO A 30 -9.37 -26.39 -3.87
CA PRO A 30 -10.32 -25.38 -4.30
C PRO A 30 -11.56 -25.41 -3.38
N VAL A 31 -11.98 -24.22 -2.97
CA VAL A 31 -13.20 -23.94 -2.21
C VAL A 31 -14.25 -23.34 -3.13
N LEU A 32 -13.85 -22.34 -3.94
CA LEU A 32 -14.68 -21.75 -4.99
C LEU A 32 -13.83 -21.50 -6.24
N GLU A 33 -14.41 -21.78 -7.40
CA GLU A 33 -13.85 -21.57 -8.72
C GLU A 33 -14.69 -20.55 -9.52
N PRO A 34 -14.19 -19.98 -10.63
CA PRO A 34 -14.91 -18.98 -11.43
C PRO A 34 -16.33 -19.37 -11.86
N GLU A 35 -16.58 -20.67 -12.05
CA GLU A 35 -17.89 -21.20 -12.45
C GLU A 35 -18.91 -21.27 -11.31
N ASP A 36 -18.47 -21.14 -10.05
CA ASP A 36 -19.34 -21.14 -8.88
C ASP A 36 -19.98 -19.76 -8.63
N TYR A 37 -19.53 -18.72 -9.34
CA TYR A 37 -20.04 -17.36 -9.16
C TYR A 37 -21.30 -17.09 -9.97
N PRO A 38 -22.21 -16.24 -9.46
CA PRO A 38 -23.41 -15.86 -10.20
C PRO A 38 -23.13 -15.04 -11.45
N ASP A 39 -21.99 -14.31 -11.48
CA ASP A 39 -21.58 -13.43 -12.55
C ASP A 39 -20.31 -13.94 -13.23
N GLU A 40 -20.28 -13.92 -14.57
CA GLU A 40 -19.06 -14.19 -15.35
C GLU A 40 -18.24 -12.90 -15.50
N PHE A 41 -16.95 -12.97 -15.20
CA PHE A 41 -16.04 -11.84 -15.33
C PHE A 41 -15.03 -12.04 -16.46
N VAL A 42 -14.75 -10.98 -17.20
CA VAL A 42 -13.68 -10.94 -18.20
C VAL A 42 -12.40 -10.39 -17.56
N HIS A 43 -12.55 -9.43 -16.64
CA HIS A 43 -11.43 -8.80 -15.93
C HIS A 43 -11.72 -8.67 -14.44
N VAL A 44 -10.71 -8.95 -13.62
CA VAL A 44 -10.72 -8.65 -12.17
C VAL A 44 -9.50 -7.79 -11.87
N PHE A 45 -9.73 -6.55 -11.46
CA PHE A 45 -8.68 -5.53 -11.32
C PHE A 45 -7.99 -5.57 -9.96
N GLY A 46 -8.73 -5.91 -8.92
CA GLY A 46 -8.21 -5.98 -7.57
C GLY A 46 -9.19 -6.64 -6.62
N ILE A 47 -8.67 -7.15 -5.51
CA ILE A 47 -9.43 -7.86 -4.49
C ILE A 47 -9.17 -7.26 -3.12
N ALA A 48 -10.17 -7.38 -2.26
CA ALA A 48 -10.07 -7.12 -0.84
C ALA A 48 -10.96 -8.12 -0.08
N VAL A 49 -10.78 -8.24 1.23
CA VAL A 49 -11.53 -9.13 2.09
C VAL A 49 -12.00 -8.35 3.30
N ALA A 50 -13.30 -8.31 3.52
CA ALA A 50 -13.91 -7.68 4.68
C ALA A 50 -15.24 -8.36 5.00
N ASN A 51 -15.76 -8.10 6.19
CA ASN A 51 -17.15 -8.40 6.48
C ASN A 51 -17.99 -7.22 5.99
N VAL A 52 -18.85 -7.44 4.99
CA VAL A 52 -19.67 -6.38 4.40
C VAL A 52 -21.17 -6.61 4.56
N ASP A 53 -21.55 -7.54 5.44
CA ASP A 53 -22.95 -7.74 5.76
C ASP A 53 -23.15 -8.01 7.27
N GLU A 54 -24.38 -8.31 7.68
CA GLU A 54 -24.72 -8.48 9.11
C GLU A 54 -24.14 -9.77 9.73
N ASN A 55 -23.67 -10.72 8.91
CA ASN A 55 -23.06 -11.95 9.38
C ASN A 55 -21.59 -11.68 9.82
N GLN A 56 -20.90 -12.62 10.46
CA GLN A 56 -19.49 -12.45 10.89
C GLN A 56 -18.50 -13.16 9.95
N ASP A 57 -19.00 -13.73 8.86
CA ASP A 57 -18.16 -14.26 7.79
C ASP A 57 -17.52 -13.11 7.00
N LEU A 58 -16.47 -13.47 6.28
CA LEU A 58 -15.75 -12.52 5.43
C LEU A 58 -16.14 -12.81 3.99
N GLU A 59 -16.39 -11.74 3.26
CA GLU A 59 -16.60 -11.75 1.83
C GLU A 59 -15.31 -11.40 1.09
N VAL A 60 -15.16 -11.95 -0.11
CA VAL A 60 -14.18 -11.49 -1.08
C VAL A 60 -14.82 -10.40 -1.93
N LEU A 61 -14.33 -9.19 -1.77
CA LEU A 61 -14.67 -8.05 -2.61
C LEU A 61 -13.76 -8.01 -3.83
N ALA A 62 -14.34 -7.77 -5.00
CA ALA A 62 -13.60 -7.68 -6.24
C ALA A 62 -14.12 -6.56 -7.11
N LEU A 63 -13.20 -5.68 -7.54
CA LEU A 63 -13.47 -4.76 -8.63
C LEU A 63 -13.29 -5.54 -9.93
N ALA A 64 -14.38 -5.71 -10.68
CA ALA A 64 -14.39 -6.56 -11.86
C ALA A 64 -15.16 -5.92 -13.03
N SER A 65 -15.00 -6.52 -14.21
CA SER A 65 -15.78 -6.19 -15.40
C SER A 65 -16.18 -7.47 -16.14
N ASP A 66 -17.42 -7.52 -16.61
CA ASP A 66 -17.98 -8.53 -17.51
C ASP A 66 -17.72 -8.19 -19.00
N GLY A 67 -16.92 -7.15 -19.27
CA GLY A 67 -16.67 -6.62 -20.61
C GLY A 67 -17.74 -5.62 -21.11
N ARG A 68 -18.81 -5.40 -20.35
CA ARG A 68 -19.86 -4.39 -20.63
C ARG A 68 -19.87 -3.28 -19.58
N CYS A 69 -19.85 -3.67 -18.31
CA CYS A 69 -19.89 -2.78 -17.16
C CYS A 69 -18.71 -3.08 -16.22
N HIS A 70 -18.45 -2.16 -15.30
CA HIS A 70 -17.60 -2.44 -14.15
C HIS A 70 -18.48 -2.49 -12.90
N SER A 71 -18.11 -3.34 -11.95
CA SER A 71 -18.83 -3.51 -10.71
C SER A 71 -17.89 -3.83 -9.56
N ILE A 72 -18.30 -3.44 -8.35
CA ILE A 72 -17.78 -4.08 -7.14
C ILE A 72 -18.71 -5.25 -6.81
N CYS A 73 -18.12 -6.44 -6.67
CA CYS A 73 -18.82 -7.67 -6.33
C CYS A 73 -18.35 -8.13 -4.96
N ALA A 74 -19.26 -8.60 -4.11
CA ALA A 74 -18.93 -9.21 -2.82
C ALA A 74 -19.35 -10.68 -2.84
N MET A 75 -18.45 -11.59 -2.51
CA MET A 75 -18.67 -13.02 -2.62
C MET A 75 -18.49 -13.72 -1.29
N LYS A 76 -19.51 -14.48 -0.89
CA LYS A 76 -19.49 -15.31 0.30
C LYS A 76 -18.78 -16.64 0.03
N LYS A 77 -18.36 -17.33 1.09
CA LYS A 77 -17.70 -18.65 1.00
C LYS A 77 -18.58 -19.75 0.39
N ASP A 78 -19.89 -19.56 0.33
CA ASP A 78 -20.84 -20.49 -0.26
C ASP A 78 -21.17 -20.18 -1.73
N GLY A 79 -20.49 -19.20 -2.34
CA GLY A 79 -20.67 -18.77 -3.72
C GLY A 79 -21.81 -17.75 -3.92
N THR A 80 -22.58 -17.45 -2.88
CA THR A 80 -23.64 -16.42 -2.95
C THR A 80 -23.08 -15.00 -2.78
N GLN A 81 -23.91 -13.99 -3.04
CA GLN A 81 -23.57 -12.57 -2.83
C GLN A 81 -24.41 -11.99 -1.68
N PRO A 82 -23.88 -11.03 -0.90
CA PRO A 82 -24.67 -10.22 0.01
C PRO A 82 -25.75 -9.41 -0.74
N SER A 83 -26.74 -8.92 0.01
CA SER A 83 -27.73 -8.00 -0.55
C SER A 83 -27.06 -6.70 -1.00
N GLY A 84 -27.53 -6.12 -2.10
CA GLY A 84 -26.94 -4.90 -2.68
C GLY A 84 -25.84 -5.16 -3.72
N TYR A 85 -25.33 -6.39 -3.82
CA TYR A 85 -24.29 -6.75 -4.79
C TYR A 85 -24.86 -7.55 -5.99
N PRO A 86 -24.21 -7.43 -7.17
CA PRO A 86 -23.08 -6.53 -7.46
C PRO A 86 -23.53 -5.06 -7.56
N VAL A 87 -22.65 -4.15 -7.15
CA VAL A 87 -22.89 -2.71 -7.34
C VAL A 87 -22.30 -2.30 -8.68
N VAL A 88 -23.16 -1.99 -9.64
CA VAL A 88 -22.80 -1.69 -11.02
C VAL A 88 -22.53 -0.19 -11.20
N MET A 89 -21.40 0.15 -11.79
CA MET A 89 -21.05 1.53 -12.16
C MET A 89 -21.64 1.85 -13.54
N GLU A 90 -22.92 2.21 -13.58
CA GLU A 90 -23.69 2.43 -14.82
C GLU A 90 -23.21 3.61 -15.67
N ASP A 91 -22.54 4.57 -15.05
CA ASP A 91 -22.06 5.80 -15.67
C ASP A 91 -20.70 5.65 -16.37
N LEU A 92 -20.07 4.48 -16.22
CA LEU A 92 -18.89 4.12 -16.98
C LEU A 92 -19.34 3.67 -18.38
N ILE A 93 -19.17 4.57 -19.34
CA ILE A 93 -19.37 4.26 -20.76
C ILE A 93 -18.49 3.06 -21.13
N ALA A 94 -19.03 2.14 -21.95
CA ALA A 94 -18.25 1.06 -22.55
C ALA A 94 -16.95 1.62 -23.16
N GLY A 95 -15.82 1.27 -22.56
CA GLY A 95 -14.55 1.95 -22.77
C GLY A 95 -13.45 1.36 -21.88
N TRP A 96 -12.21 1.84 -22.06
CA TRP A 96 -11.02 1.22 -21.48
C TRP A 96 -10.73 1.79 -20.10
N TRP A 97 -11.49 1.29 -19.12
CA TRP A 97 -11.27 1.63 -17.72
C TRP A 97 -10.30 0.63 -17.08
N PHE A 98 -9.43 1.16 -16.25
CA PHE A 98 -8.47 0.40 -15.45
C PHE A 98 -8.82 0.62 -14.00
N GLY A 99 -9.21 -0.47 -13.33
CA GLY A 99 -9.42 -0.48 -11.90
C GLY A 99 -8.12 -0.70 -11.12
N ASN A 100 -8.16 -0.30 -9.85
CA ASN A 100 -7.13 -0.63 -8.86
C ASN A 100 -7.71 -1.48 -7.73
N HIS A 101 -6.91 -1.79 -6.71
CA HIS A 101 -7.38 -2.53 -5.54
C HIS A 101 -8.35 -1.68 -4.71
N PRO A 102 -9.45 -2.25 -4.20
CA PRO A 102 -10.32 -1.56 -3.25
C PRO A 102 -9.58 -1.20 -1.96
N ALA A 103 -10.00 -0.11 -1.33
CA ALA A 103 -9.70 0.22 0.06
C ALA A 103 -10.99 0.17 0.88
N ILE A 104 -10.87 -0.24 2.15
CA ILE A 104 -12.03 -0.50 3.01
C ILE A 104 -11.78 0.12 4.38
N GLY A 105 -12.77 0.79 4.93
CA GLY A 105 -12.71 1.37 6.27
C GLY A 105 -14.01 2.05 6.63
N ASP A 106 -14.25 2.20 7.93
CA ASP A 106 -15.31 3.07 8.46
C ASP A 106 -14.84 4.53 8.32
N MET A 107 -15.41 5.24 7.36
CA MET A 107 -14.93 6.56 6.97
C MET A 107 -15.68 7.71 7.64
N ASP A 108 -16.94 7.50 7.97
CA ASP A 108 -17.81 8.49 8.61
C ASP A 108 -18.05 8.24 10.11
N GLY A 109 -17.49 7.16 10.64
CA GLY A 109 -17.50 6.81 12.06
C GLY A 109 -18.84 6.23 12.53
N ASP A 110 -19.67 5.74 11.61
CA ASP A 110 -20.98 5.17 11.93
C ASP A 110 -20.93 3.70 12.39
N GLY A 111 -19.74 3.08 12.33
CA GLY A 111 -19.49 1.70 12.71
C GLY A 111 -19.75 0.67 11.60
N THR A 112 -20.09 1.11 10.39
CA THR A 112 -20.17 0.31 9.17
C THR A 112 -18.99 0.61 8.25
N LEU A 113 -18.77 -0.25 7.24
CA LEU A 113 -17.62 -0.09 6.35
C LEU A 113 -18.02 0.59 5.06
N GLU A 114 -17.14 1.46 4.57
CA GLU A 114 -17.16 1.97 3.20
C GLU A 114 -16.15 1.21 2.34
N ILE A 115 -16.50 1.07 1.06
CA ILE A 115 -15.67 0.44 0.03
C ILE A 115 -15.33 1.50 -1.01
N VAL A 116 -14.05 1.84 -1.09
CA VAL A 116 -13.52 2.86 -1.98
C VAL A 116 -12.71 2.21 -3.10
N VAL A 117 -13.02 2.56 -4.34
CA VAL A 117 -12.30 2.10 -5.52
C VAL A 117 -11.91 3.27 -6.39
N SER A 118 -10.75 3.15 -7.02
CA SER A 118 -10.32 4.07 -8.06
C SER A 118 -10.29 3.39 -9.42
N LEU A 119 -10.79 4.09 -10.43
CA LEU A 119 -10.70 3.69 -11.81
C LEU A 119 -10.22 4.86 -12.65
N TRP A 120 -9.62 4.57 -13.78
CA TRP A 120 -9.23 5.62 -14.70
C TRP A 120 -9.21 5.13 -16.14
N THR A 121 -9.30 6.08 -17.06
CA THR A 121 -9.14 5.88 -18.50
C THR A 121 -8.32 7.05 -19.06
N VAL A 122 -8.05 7.09 -20.35
CA VAL A 122 -7.25 8.16 -20.94
C VAL A 122 -7.88 9.53 -20.64
N GLY A 123 -7.14 10.35 -19.89
CA GLY A 123 -7.52 11.71 -19.53
C GLY A 123 -8.60 11.82 -18.46
N GLU A 124 -8.96 10.74 -17.77
CA GLU A 124 -10.03 10.78 -16.77
C GLU A 124 -9.81 9.76 -15.67
N ALA A 125 -9.97 10.18 -14.41
CA ALA A 125 -9.81 9.32 -13.25
C ALA A 125 -10.96 9.58 -12.26
N ARG A 126 -11.51 8.50 -11.69
CA ARG A 126 -12.70 8.53 -10.83
C ARG A 126 -12.44 7.76 -9.53
N ILE A 127 -13.02 8.26 -8.45
CA ILE A 127 -13.18 7.56 -7.18
C ILE A 127 -14.66 7.27 -6.98
N TYR A 128 -14.97 6.03 -6.66
CA TYR A 128 -16.28 5.63 -6.18
C TYR A 128 -16.15 5.17 -4.73
N ALA A 129 -17.19 5.44 -3.93
CA ALA A 129 -17.31 4.99 -2.57
C ALA A 129 -18.75 4.56 -2.32
N TRP A 130 -18.92 3.39 -1.70
CA TRP A 130 -20.22 2.87 -1.28
C TRP A 130 -20.14 2.44 0.18
N HIS A 131 -21.25 2.59 0.90
CA HIS A 131 -21.44 1.88 2.16
C HIS A 131 -21.45 0.36 1.90
N GLN A 132 -21.26 -0.43 2.95
CA GLN A 132 -21.18 -1.89 2.86
C GLN A 132 -22.42 -2.52 2.20
N ASP A 133 -23.59 -1.88 2.25
CA ASP A 133 -24.84 -2.33 1.62
C ASP A 133 -24.96 -2.00 0.11
N GLY A 134 -23.92 -1.36 -0.46
CA GLY A 134 -23.83 -0.98 -1.86
C GLY A 134 -24.47 0.37 -2.19
N THR A 135 -24.98 1.11 -1.22
CA THR A 135 -25.48 2.48 -1.45
C THR A 135 -24.32 3.49 -1.54
N PRO A 136 -24.41 4.54 -2.40
CA PRO A 136 -23.33 5.53 -2.52
C PRO A 136 -23.15 6.35 -1.23
N VAL A 137 -21.90 6.60 -0.84
CA VAL A 137 -21.55 7.42 0.35
C VAL A 137 -21.90 8.90 0.13
N GLY A 138 -21.58 9.41 -1.06
CA GLY A 138 -21.77 10.82 -1.40
C GLY A 138 -23.14 11.12 -2.02
N PRO A 139 -23.51 12.41 -2.12
CA PRO A 139 -24.71 12.85 -2.83
C PRO A 139 -24.66 12.61 -4.35
N GLN A 140 -23.50 12.18 -4.86
CA GLN A 140 -23.20 11.94 -6.26
C GLN A 140 -22.34 10.67 -6.41
N SER A 141 -22.48 10.01 -7.56
CA SER A 141 -21.66 8.87 -7.95
C SER A 141 -21.22 9.10 -9.41
N PRO A 142 -19.91 9.12 -9.72
CA PRO A 142 -18.76 8.88 -8.83
C PRO A 142 -18.64 9.94 -7.73
N LEU A 143 -18.00 9.59 -6.62
CA LEU A 143 -17.76 10.52 -5.51
C LEU A 143 -16.84 11.66 -5.97
N VAL A 144 -15.78 11.31 -6.71
CA VAL A 144 -14.83 12.24 -7.32
C VAL A 144 -14.60 11.89 -8.78
N SER A 145 -14.53 12.89 -9.65
CA SER A 145 -14.10 12.76 -11.05
C SER A 145 -13.12 13.87 -11.40
N LEU A 146 -11.93 13.49 -11.86
CA LEU A 146 -10.94 14.40 -12.45
C LEU A 146 -10.82 14.11 -13.93
N SER A 147 -10.92 15.14 -14.77
CA SER A 147 -10.92 14.99 -16.22
C SER A 147 -10.02 16.04 -16.86
N ALA A 148 -8.99 15.56 -17.56
CA ALA A 148 -8.14 16.40 -18.38
C ALA A 148 -8.98 17.08 -19.49
N PRO A 149 -8.65 18.32 -19.87
CA PRO A 149 -9.24 18.97 -21.03
C PRO A 149 -9.12 18.09 -22.28
N ARG A 150 -10.20 18.04 -23.07
CA ARG A 150 -10.29 17.25 -24.31
C ARG A 150 -10.12 15.73 -24.12
N ALA A 151 -10.30 15.19 -22.90
CA ALA A 151 -10.21 13.75 -22.65
C ALA A 151 -11.05 12.91 -23.63
N GLU A 152 -12.29 13.32 -23.90
CA GLU A 152 -13.17 12.62 -24.83
C GLU A 152 -12.67 12.67 -26.29
N GLU A 153 -12.21 13.83 -26.76
CA GLU A 153 -11.64 13.96 -28.10
C GLU A 153 -10.37 13.10 -28.25
N ASN A 154 -9.52 13.08 -27.21
CA ASN A 154 -8.31 12.26 -27.19
C ASN A 154 -8.65 10.77 -27.23
N ARG A 155 -9.67 10.31 -26.48
CA ARG A 155 -10.12 8.92 -26.53
C ARG A 155 -10.62 8.54 -27.92
N GLN A 156 -11.41 9.40 -28.58
CA GLN A 156 -11.90 9.17 -29.93
C GLN A 156 -10.78 9.14 -30.98
N ALA A 157 -9.77 10.01 -30.84
CA ALA A 157 -8.61 9.99 -31.73
C ALA A 157 -7.80 8.70 -31.56
N LEU A 158 -7.55 8.33 -30.29
CA LEU A 158 -6.79 7.13 -29.94
C LEU A 158 -7.50 5.86 -30.36
N SER A 159 -8.84 5.76 -30.31
CA SER A 159 -9.57 4.55 -30.71
C SER A 159 -9.31 4.12 -32.17
N SER A 160 -8.80 5.01 -33.03
CA SER A 160 -8.35 4.66 -34.39
C SER A 160 -7.06 3.82 -34.42
N LEU A 161 -6.28 3.86 -33.35
CA LEU A 161 -4.99 3.20 -33.23
C LEU A 161 -5.08 1.76 -32.74
N GLY A 162 -6.21 1.32 -32.20
CA GLY A 162 -6.34 -0.06 -31.73
C GLY A 162 -7.55 -0.29 -30.85
N SER A 163 -7.79 -1.55 -30.51
CA SER A 163 -8.85 -1.97 -29.58
C SER A 163 -8.36 -2.16 -28.14
N SER A 164 -7.04 -2.11 -27.90
CA SER A 164 -6.44 -2.25 -26.57
C SER A 164 -5.45 -1.13 -26.26
N ILE A 165 -5.31 -0.82 -24.96
CA ILE A 165 -4.33 0.17 -24.47
C ILE A 165 -2.89 -0.19 -24.84
N GLY A 166 -2.57 -1.49 -24.88
CA GLY A 166 -1.25 -1.98 -25.23
C GLY A 166 -0.94 -1.75 -26.70
N GLU A 167 -1.91 -1.99 -27.58
CA GLU A 167 -1.81 -1.69 -29.00
C GLU A 167 -1.65 -0.18 -29.23
N ILE A 168 -2.50 0.62 -28.59
CA ILE A 168 -2.42 2.09 -28.67
C ILE A 168 -1.08 2.59 -28.18
N ALA A 169 -0.63 2.17 -27.00
CA ALA A 169 0.65 2.61 -26.44
C ALA A 169 1.81 2.22 -27.36
N THR A 170 1.77 1.02 -27.94
CA THR A 170 2.79 0.55 -28.89
C THR A 170 2.81 1.41 -30.15
N ARG A 171 1.65 1.66 -30.76
CA ARG A 171 1.57 2.49 -31.97
C ARG A 171 1.94 3.94 -31.69
N THR A 172 1.42 4.52 -30.61
CA THR A 172 1.71 5.90 -30.18
C THR A 172 3.21 6.09 -29.93
N ARG A 173 3.90 5.11 -29.33
CA ARG A 173 5.37 5.15 -29.12
C ARG A 173 6.18 5.03 -30.41
N ALA A 174 5.61 4.46 -31.46
CA ALA A 174 6.26 4.31 -32.76
C ALA A 174 6.05 5.53 -33.69
N MET A 175 5.12 6.43 -33.34
CA MET A 175 4.81 7.63 -34.13
C MET A 175 5.83 8.74 -33.92
N SER A 176 6.06 9.50 -34.99
CA SER A 176 6.81 10.77 -34.94
C SER A 176 6.02 11.85 -34.21
N GLN A 177 6.72 12.91 -33.79
CA GLN A 177 6.08 14.05 -33.13
C GLN A 177 4.99 14.71 -34.01
N GLU A 178 5.21 14.78 -35.32
CA GLU A 178 4.27 15.37 -36.27
C GLU A 178 2.99 14.52 -36.40
N GLU A 179 3.13 13.20 -36.43
CA GLU A 179 2.01 12.25 -36.44
C GLU A 179 1.18 12.35 -35.15
N LEU A 180 1.83 12.44 -33.98
CA LEU A 180 1.16 12.63 -32.69
C LEU A 180 0.39 13.95 -32.63
N VAL A 181 0.99 15.04 -33.10
CA VAL A 181 0.32 16.35 -33.22
C VAL A 181 -0.87 16.27 -34.17
N SER A 182 -0.73 15.57 -35.30
CA SER A 182 -1.81 15.42 -36.29
C SER A 182 -2.99 14.60 -35.78
N LEU A 183 -2.77 13.67 -34.86
CA LEU A 183 -3.83 12.91 -34.19
C LEU A 183 -4.61 13.75 -33.17
N GLY A 184 -4.18 14.98 -32.89
CA GLY A 184 -4.81 15.81 -31.86
C GLY A 184 -4.51 15.34 -30.44
N VAL A 185 -3.69 14.28 -30.28
CA VAL A 185 -3.06 13.88 -29.01
C VAL A 185 -1.97 14.91 -28.74
N SER A 186 -2.38 16.05 -28.19
CA SER A 186 -1.43 17.09 -27.80
C SER A 186 -0.54 16.51 -26.70
N GLN A 187 0.69 16.13 -27.01
CA GLN A 187 1.74 16.32 -26.02
C GLN A 187 1.77 17.82 -25.78
N ALA A 188 1.36 18.22 -24.57
CA ALA A 188 1.23 19.60 -24.13
C ALA A 188 2.18 20.56 -24.86
N GLU A 189 1.63 21.63 -25.43
CA GLU A 189 2.47 22.82 -25.60
C GLU A 189 2.86 23.32 -24.21
N GLY A 190 4.12 23.07 -23.82
CA GLY A 190 4.73 23.65 -22.63
C GLY A 190 4.49 22.90 -21.29
N PRO A 191 5.10 23.38 -20.19
CA PRO A 191 5.18 22.68 -18.89
C PRO A 191 3.84 22.50 -18.14
N PHE A 192 2.70 22.72 -18.80
CA PHE A 192 1.37 22.63 -18.20
C PHE A 192 0.34 22.09 -19.21
N ALA A 193 0.28 20.76 -19.38
CA ALA A 193 -1.01 20.13 -19.67
C ALA A 193 -1.67 19.69 -18.34
N THR A 194 -2.81 20.33 -18.15
CA THR A 194 -3.89 20.27 -17.16
C THR A 194 -4.40 18.87 -16.79
N GLU A 195 -4.55 18.68 -15.47
CA GLU A 195 -5.12 17.57 -14.70
C GLU A 195 -4.52 16.17 -14.88
N ALA A 196 -4.39 15.44 -13.77
CA ALA A 196 -3.90 14.07 -13.76
C ALA A 196 -5.01 13.13 -14.23
N GLY A 197 -4.65 12.12 -15.03
CA GLY A 197 -5.61 11.24 -15.72
C GLY A 197 -5.50 9.76 -15.35
N THR A 198 -4.71 9.42 -14.33
CA THR A 198 -4.64 8.07 -13.76
C THR A 198 -4.76 8.15 -12.25
N PHE A 199 -5.30 7.11 -11.61
CA PHE A 199 -5.23 6.95 -10.16
C PHE A 199 -4.52 5.65 -9.78
N GLY A 200 -3.80 5.68 -8.66
CA GLY A 200 -3.37 4.50 -7.93
C GLY A 200 -4.46 3.92 -7.04
N SER A 201 -4.22 2.74 -6.44
CA SER A 201 -5.12 2.23 -5.38
C SER A 201 -5.30 3.29 -4.30
N PRO A 202 -6.53 3.54 -3.84
CA PRO A 202 -6.80 4.48 -2.76
C PRO A 202 -6.18 3.99 -1.44
N VAL A 203 -5.89 4.95 -0.57
CA VAL A 203 -5.48 4.77 0.82
C VAL A 203 -6.44 5.55 1.69
N LEU A 204 -6.77 5.02 2.86
CA LEU A 204 -7.69 5.63 3.81
C LEU A 204 -6.94 5.98 5.09
N ALA A 205 -6.90 7.26 5.43
CA ALA A 205 -6.28 7.79 6.63
C ALA A 205 -6.77 9.21 6.94
N ASP A 206 -6.87 9.61 8.21
CA ASP A 206 -7.03 11.02 8.60
C ASP A 206 -5.74 11.79 8.29
N VAL A 207 -5.77 12.62 7.25
CA VAL A 207 -4.59 13.35 6.77
C VAL A 207 -4.51 14.77 7.35
N ASN A 208 -5.63 15.29 7.85
CA ASN A 208 -5.78 16.68 8.24
C ASN A 208 -5.96 16.86 9.77
N GLY A 209 -6.12 15.77 10.52
CA GLY A 209 -6.28 15.72 11.96
C GLY A 209 -7.68 16.12 12.44
N ASP A 210 -8.70 15.99 11.60
CA ASP A 210 -10.08 16.37 11.94
C ASP A 210 -10.88 15.25 12.62
N GLY A 211 -10.29 14.06 12.76
CA GLY A 211 -10.90 12.90 13.39
C GLY A 211 -11.79 12.06 12.47
N GLN A 212 -11.81 12.36 11.17
CA GLN A 212 -12.50 11.57 10.14
C GLN A 212 -11.49 11.03 9.14
N VAL A 213 -11.82 9.91 8.51
CA VAL A 213 -10.93 9.26 7.56
C VAL A 213 -11.06 9.92 6.19
N ASP A 214 -9.92 10.27 5.59
CA ASP A 214 -9.84 10.83 4.24
C ASP A 214 -9.47 9.77 3.19
N ILE A 215 -9.79 10.07 1.93
CA ILE A 215 -9.39 9.28 0.76
C ILE A 215 -8.14 9.91 0.14
N LEU A 216 -7.06 9.14 0.05
CA LEU A 216 -5.84 9.53 -0.66
C LEU A 216 -5.65 8.72 -1.94
N ALA A 217 -5.29 9.38 -3.04
CA ALA A 217 -4.90 8.68 -4.27
C ALA A 217 -3.76 9.41 -5.00
N ARG A 218 -2.73 8.66 -5.39
CA ARG A 218 -1.72 9.15 -6.33
C ARG A 218 -2.37 9.31 -7.69
N ALA A 219 -2.09 10.43 -8.35
CA ALA A 219 -2.52 10.71 -9.69
C ALA A 219 -1.33 10.99 -10.62
N GLY A 220 -1.37 10.37 -11.81
CA GLY A 220 -0.33 10.46 -12.82
C GLY A 220 -0.86 10.81 -14.20
N HIS A 221 -0.09 10.46 -15.22
CA HIS A 221 -0.34 10.81 -16.62
C HIS A 221 -0.21 9.58 -17.50
N PHE A 222 -1.10 9.48 -18.50
CA PHE A 222 -1.05 8.43 -19.50
C PHE A 222 -0.95 9.05 -20.89
N LEU A 223 0.16 8.77 -21.60
CA LEU A 223 0.50 9.36 -22.90
C LEU A 223 0.60 10.90 -22.90
N SER A 224 0.69 11.52 -21.72
CA SER A 224 0.90 12.94 -21.50
C SER A 224 2.04 13.18 -20.50
N SER A 225 2.44 14.44 -20.36
CA SER A 225 3.45 14.89 -19.41
C SER A 225 2.83 15.89 -18.43
N GLY A 226 3.06 15.66 -17.13
CA GLY A 226 2.69 16.55 -16.04
C GLY A 226 3.30 16.05 -14.73
N TYR A 227 3.25 16.89 -13.70
CA TYR A 227 3.70 16.49 -12.37
C TYR A 227 2.83 15.36 -11.83
N GLU A 228 3.47 14.40 -11.18
CA GLU A 228 2.80 13.47 -10.29
C GLU A 228 2.18 14.23 -9.13
N ARG A 229 0.95 13.86 -8.77
CA ARG A 229 0.21 14.50 -7.70
C ARG A 229 -0.27 13.46 -6.71
N LEU A 230 -0.33 13.84 -5.44
CA LEU A 230 -1.10 13.12 -4.44
C LEU A 230 -2.31 13.97 -4.11
N TYR A 231 -3.50 13.42 -4.29
CA TYR A 231 -4.75 14.07 -3.92
C TYR A 231 -5.26 13.48 -2.62
N ALA A 232 -5.97 14.31 -1.85
CA ALA A 232 -6.74 13.88 -0.70
C ALA A 232 -8.13 14.53 -0.75
N TRP A 233 -9.15 13.76 -0.40
CA TRP A 233 -10.54 14.20 -0.28
C TRP A 233 -11.12 13.73 1.04
N ASP A 234 -12.02 14.50 1.63
CA ASP A 234 -12.82 14.03 2.76
C ASP A 234 -13.75 12.88 2.33
N HIS A 235 -14.39 12.22 3.31
CA HIS A 235 -15.36 11.14 3.06
C HIS A 235 -16.51 11.55 2.12
N GLY A 236 -16.82 12.85 2.03
CA GLY A 236 -17.83 13.42 1.13
C GLY A 236 -17.34 13.78 -0.28
N GLY A 237 -16.04 13.60 -0.56
CA GLY A 237 -15.41 13.91 -1.85
C GLY A 237 -14.94 15.36 -2.02
N SER A 238 -14.94 16.18 -0.96
CA SER A 238 -14.38 17.54 -1.01
C SER A 238 -12.86 17.50 -0.89
N VAL A 239 -12.16 18.33 -1.66
CA VAL A 239 -10.69 18.38 -1.61
C VAL A 239 -10.21 18.88 -0.24
N ILE A 240 -9.28 18.15 0.37
CA ILE A 240 -8.63 18.57 1.63
C ILE A 240 -7.73 19.79 1.41
N PRO A 241 -7.81 20.84 2.24
CA PRO A 241 -6.96 22.02 2.11
C PRO A 241 -5.46 21.65 2.12
N GLY A 242 -4.70 22.19 1.16
CA GLY A 242 -3.28 21.87 0.98
C GLY A 242 -3.00 20.79 -0.06
N PHE A 243 -4.02 20.05 -0.50
CA PHE A 243 -3.93 19.11 -1.62
C PHE A 243 -4.36 19.75 -2.95
N PRO A 244 -3.84 19.25 -4.10
CA PRO A 244 -2.89 18.16 -4.23
C PRO A 244 -1.45 18.53 -3.85
N LEU A 245 -0.71 17.56 -3.31
CA LEU A 245 0.74 17.65 -3.16
C LEU A 245 1.43 17.30 -4.48
N TYR A 246 2.55 17.97 -4.76
CA TYR A 246 3.35 17.71 -5.94
C TYR A 246 4.49 16.76 -5.57
N ALA A 247 4.52 15.58 -6.18
CA ALA A 247 5.71 14.75 -6.15
C ALA A 247 6.72 15.35 -7.15
N SER A 248 7.96 15.60 -6.70
CA SER A 248 8.99 16.36 -7.41
C SER A 248 9.49 15.77 -8.73
N ALA A 249 8.84 14.72 -9.25
CA ALA A 249 9.10 14.18 -10.57
C ALA A 249 8.83 15.27 -11.63
N GLU A 250 9.78 15.54 -12.52
CA GLU A 250 9.60 16.50 -13.61
C GLU A 250 8.41 16.09 -14.48
N ALA A 251 7.73 17.07 -15.11
CA ALA A 251 6.50 16.82 -15.85
C ALA A 251 6.65 15.72 -16.94
N ASN A 252 7.84 15.50 -17.48
CA ASN A 252 8.13 14.46 -18.47
C ASN A 252 8.42 13.06 -17.87
N MET A 253 8.23 12.86 -16.56
CA MET A 253 8.63 11.64 -15.83
C MET A 253 7.48 10.71 -15.42
N ALA A 254 6.22 11.14 -15.45
CA ALA A 254 5.10 10.32 -15.00
C ALA A 254 4.70 9.29 -16.07
N THR A 255 4.90 8.00 -15.79
CA THR A 255 4.29 6.89 -16.52
C THR A 255 3.08 6.31 -15.77
N TYR A 256 2.40 5.40 -16.45
CA TYR A 256 1.13 4.76 -16.10
C TYR A 256 1.10 4.14 -14.68
N TYR A 257 2.24 3.82 -14.07
CA TYR A 257 2.28 2.90 -12.94
C TYR A 257 1.50 3.44 -11.72
N PRO A 258 0.39 2.77 -11.33
CA PRO A 258 -0.43 3.20 -10.19
C PRO A 258 0.29 2.88 -8.87
N TYR A 259 1.22 3.73 -8.45
CA TYR A 259 1.81 3.60 -7.11
C TYR A 259 0.78 3.94 -6.04
N THR A 260 0.72 3.12 -4.99
CA THR A 260 -0.10 3.37 -3.81
C THR A 260 0.74 4.13 -2.79
N PRO A 261 0.26 5.27 -2.25
CA PRO A 261 0.96 5.95 -1.17
C PRO A 261 0.97 5.09 0.11
N LEU A 262 1.78 5.47 1.08
CA LEU A 262 1.74 4.91 2.42
C LEU A 262 1.46 6.04 3.42
N ALA A 263 0.55 5.79 4.35
CA ALA A 263 0.16 6.68 5.43
C ALA A 263 0.54 6.10 6.80
N GLY A 264 0.85 6.98 7.75
CA GLY A 264 1.11 6.66 9.15
C GLY A 264 2.39 7.30 9.69
N ASP A 265 2.73 6.97 10.94
CA ASP A 265 3.96 7.40 11.63
C ASP A 265 5.12 6.41 11.38
N PHE A 266 6.02 6.76 10.45
CA PHE A 266 7.11 5.88 10.02
C PHE A 266 8.42 6.11 10.76
N ASP A 267 8.65 7.31 11.29
CA ASP A 267 9.83 7.65 12.07
C ASP A 267 9.61 7.59 13.59
N LYS A 268 8.38 7.27 14.02
CA LYS A 268 7.96 7.04 15.40
C LYS A 268 8.02 8.30 16.26
N ASP A 269 7.77 9.47 15.67
CA ASP A 269 7.76 10.75 16.38
C ASP A 269 6.35 11.15 16.87
N GLY A 270 5.34 10.35 16.53
CA GLY A 270 3.94 10.58 16.86
C GLY A 270 3.18 11.43 15.82
N LYS A 271 3.84 11.86 14.74
CA LYS A 271 3.24 12.67 13.68
C LYS A 271 2.91 11.84 12.46
N PHE A 272 1.89 12.29 11.74
CA PHE A 272 1.45 11.66 10.52
C PHE A 272 2.44 11.94 9.38
N ASN A 273 2.82 10.89 8.64
CA ASN A 273 3.60 11.03 7.42
C ASN A 273 2.91 10.38 6.21
N LEU A 274 3.24 10.90 5.03
CA LEU A 274 2.92 10.27 3.75
C LEU A 274 4.19 9.93 3.00
N LEU A 275 4.30 8.69 2.55
CA LEU A 275 5.37 8.23 1.67
C LEU A 275 4.81 7.93 0.28
N LEU A 276 5.53 8.36 -0.75
CA LEU A 276 5.24 7.99 -2.13
C LEU A 276 6.53 7.63 -2.87
N ASN A 277 6.51 6.49 -3.56
CA ASN A 277 7.51 6.16 -4.56
C ASN A 277 7.13 6.86 -5.88
N THR A 278 8.03 7.65 -6.43
CA THR A 278 7.84 8.35 -7.70
C THR A 278 8.21 7.46 -8.86
N ASP A 279 7.61 7.74 -10.01
CA ASP A 279 7.95 7.03 -11.23
C ASP A 279 9.41 7.27 -11.70
N PHE A 280 9.86 6.43 -12.63
CA PHE A 280 11.17 6.50 -13.27
C PHE A 280 11.05 6.48 -14.79
N ASN A 281 12.03 7.06 -15.48
CA ASN A 281 12.17 6.90 -16.94
C ASN A 281 13.65 6.76 -17.31
N ALA A 282 13.96 6.70 -18.61
CA ALA A 282 15.33 6.54 -19.12
C ALA A 282 16.30 7.67 -18.71
N TYR A 283 15.79 8.79 -18.19
CA TYR A 283 16.53 10.01 -17.87
C TYR A 283 16.54 10.35 -16.37
N SER A 284 15.83 9.60 -15.52
CA SER A 284 15.71 9.90 -14.08
C SER A 284 15.52 8.66 -13.21
N SER A 285 16.16 8.64 -12.04
CA SER A 285 15.96 7.60 -11.02
C SER A 285 14.68 7.81 -10.21
N PRO A 286 13.99 6.73 -9.79
CA PRO A 286 12.85 6.84 -8.88
C PRO A 286 13.31 7.41 -7.53
N ARG A 287 12.40 8.10 -6.84
CA ARG A 287 12.64 8.69 -5.52
C ARG A 287 11.56 8.23 -4.56
N ILE A 288 11.88 8.18 -3.28
CA ILE A 288 10.89 8.13 -2.21
C ILE A 288 10.75 9.55 -1.69
N ILE A 289 9.54 10.09 -1.70
CA ILE A 289 9.21 11.37 -1.08
C ILE A 289 8.47 11.07 0.21
N CYS A 290 8.88 11.75 1.28
CA CYS A 290 8.18 11.74 2.57
C CYS A 290 7.67 13.16 2.83
N TRP A 291 6.39 13.29 3.16
CA TRP A 291 5.80 14.50 3.71
C TRP A 291 5.46 14.24 5.16
N GLU A 292 5.90 15.13 6.05
CA GLU A 292 5.53 15.14 7.46
C GLU A 292 4.48 16.23 7.69
N PHE A 293 3.43 15.89 8.42
CA PHE A 293 2.33 16.79 8.73
C PHE A 293 2.38 17.15 10.22
N ASP A 294 2.04 18.39 10.56
CA ASP A 294 1.86 18.80 11.94
C ASP A 294 0.49 18.35 12.47
N VAL A 295 0.22 17.05 12.33
CA VAL A 295 -0.98 16.33 12.74
C VAL A 295 -0.52 15.07 13.47
N ASP A 296 -1.17 14.74 14.57
CA ASP A 296 -0.84 13.52 15.31
C ASP A 296 -1.31 12.30 14.51
N SER A 297 -0.47 11.28 14.37
CA SER A 297 -0.88 10.02 13.77
C SER A 297 -1.79 9.25 14.73
N ASP A 298 -2.91 8.73 14.19
CA ASP A 298 -3.81 7.84 14.90
C ASP A 298 -4.03 6.57 14.07
N PRO A 299 -3.41 5.44 14.45
CA PRO A 299 -3.62 4.16 13.77
C PRO A 299 -5.09 3.70 13.73
N GLY A 300 -5.95 4.20 14.62
CA GLY A 300 -7.39 3.95 14.59
C GLY A 300 -8.14 4.69 13.49
N LEU A 301 -7.56 5.78 12.97
CA LEU A 301 -8.05 6.56 11.84
C LEU A 301 -7.23 6.31 10.57
N GLU A 302 -6.48 5.21 10.53
CA GLU A 302 -5.71 4.74 9.39
C GLU A 302 -6.20 3.34 8.96
N PRO A 303 -7.48 3.17 8.56
CA PRO A 303 -8.07 1.85 8.33
C PRO A 303 -7.54 1.13 7.09
N TRP A 304 -6.98 1.86 6.12
CA TRP A 304 -6.35 1.27 4.94
C TRP A 304 -5.12 2.08 4.48
N PRO A 305 -4.04 2.09 5.28
CA PRO A 305 -2.96 3.07 5.16
C PRO A 305 -2.00 2.81 3.99
N ARG A 306 -2.16 1.70 3.25
CA ARG A 306 -1.20 1.23 2.25
C ARG A 306 -1.82 0.23 1.29
N TYR A 307 -1.02 -0.15 0.28
CA TYR A 307 -1.40 -1.20 -0.66
C TYR A 307 -1.84 -2.47 0.06
N MET A 308 -3.02 -3.00 -0.30
CA MET A 308 -3.57 -4.24 0.25
C MET A 308 -3.60 -4.25 1.79
N HIS A 309 -4.06 -3.13 2.38
CA HIS A 309 -4.33 -2.92 3.81
C HIS A 309 -3.10 -2.86 4.73
N ASP A 310 -2.23 -3.86 4.71
CA ASP A 310 -1.16 -4.00 5.70
C ASP A 310 0.20 -4.33 5.07
N ARG A 311 1.25 -4.40 5.90
CA ARG A 311 2.62 -4.67 5.42
C ARG A 311 2.84 -6.08 4.86
N TRP A 312 1.90 -7.02 5.05
CA TRP A 312 1.89 -8.32 4.37
C TRP A 312 1.12 -8.28 3.05
N ASN A 313 0.55 -7.13 2.68
CA ASN A 313 -0.35 -6.98 1.55
C ASN A 313 -1.49 -8.01 1.59
N SER A 314 -2.06 -8.25 2.78
CA SER A 314 -3.05 -9.31 2.95
C SER A 314 -4.36 -9.03 2.21
N GLY A 315 -4.66 -7.76 1.95
CA GLY A 315 -5.91 -7.29 1.39
C GLY A 315 -7.11 -7.53 2.31
N ARG A 316 -6.89 -7.83 3.60
CA ARG A 316 -7.96 -8.18 4.55
C ARG A 316 -8.12 -7.10 5.61
N TYR A 317 -9.27 -6.44 5.61
CA TYR A 317 -9.65 -5.48 6.63
C TYR A 317 -9.64 -6.10 8.04
N GLY A 318 -9.05 -5.38 9.00
CA GLY A 318 -8.93 -5.84 10.39
C GLY A 318 -8.03 -7.07 10.55
N PHE A 319 -7.22 -7.41 9.54
CA PHE A 319 -6.21 -8.46 9.71
C PHE A 319 -5.12 -7.96 10.65
N GLU A 320 -5.07 -8.58 11.84
CA GLU A 320 -3.93 -8.45 12.72
C GLU A 320 -2.91 -9.54 12.37
N PRO A 321 -1.75 -9.14 11.81
CA PRO A 321 -0.70 -10.08 11.53
C PRO A 321 -0.17 -10.66 12.85
N PRO A 322 0.28 -11.93 12.84
CA PRO A 322 0.86 -12.53 14.04
C PRO A 322 1.95 -11.63 14.61
N ALA A 323 2.01 -11.54 15.94
CA ALA A 323 3.10 -10.83 16.62
C ALA A 323 4.43 -11.28 16.01
N GLU A 324 5.12 -10.37 15.34
CA GLU A 324 6.39 -10.69 14.75
C GLU A 324 7.33 -11.10 15.87
N ALA A 325 8.07 -12.19 15.65
CA ALA A 325 9.27 -12.40 16.43
C ALA A 325 10.16 -11.20 16.14
N VAL A 326 10.21 -10.26 17.07
CA VAL A 326 11.20 -9.21 17.02
C VAL A 326 12.53 -9.94 16.94
N PHE A 327 13.25 -9.80 15.82
CA PHE A 327 14.53 -10.48 15.59
C PHE A 327 15.61 -9.81 16.45
N ASN A 328 15.39 -9.85 17.76
CA ASN A 328 16.29 -9.38 18.77
C ASN A 328 17.20 -10.54 19.18
N LEU A 329 18.16 -10.86 18.33
CA LEU A 329 19.13 -11.91 18.63
C LEU A 329 20.24 -11.38 19.55
N PRO A 330 20.77 -12.21 20.48
CA PRO A 330 21.91 -11.83 21.31
C PRO A 330 23.13 -11.55 20.43
N PRO A 331 24.07 -10.69 20.89
CA PRO A 331 25.31 -10.46 20.15
C PRO A 331 26.15 -11.74 20.06
N VAL A 332 26.82 -11.92 18.93
CA VAL A 332 27.65 -13.10 18.68
C VAL A 332 29.10 -12.88 19.14
N GLY A 333 29.80 -13.97 19.39
CA GLY A 333 31.21 -13.95 19.78
C GLY A 333 31.44 -13.34 21.16
N PHE A 334 30.51 -13.49 22.09
CA PHE A 334 30.71 -13.08 23.49
C PHE A 334 31.82 -13.92 24.15
N HIS A 335 32.86 -13.26 24.64
CA HIS A 335 34.05 -13.90 25.20
C HIS A 335 34.71 -13.03 26.27
N VAL A 336 35.59 -13.65 27.05
CA VAL A 336 36.54 -12.94 27.93
C VAL A 336 37.71 -12.44 27.07
N LYS A 337 37.92 -11.13 27.02
CA LYS A 337 39.06 -10.49 26.34
C LYS A 337 40.34 -10.57 27.18
N SER A 338 40.24 -10.30 28.48
CA SER A 338 41.36 -10.34 29.44
C SER A 338 40.83 -10.42 30.87
N TRP A 339 41.69 -10.77 31.84
CA TRP A 339 41.33 -10.77 33.27
C TRP A 339 42.54 -10.51 34.16
N THR A 340 42.25 -10.09 35.39
CA THR A 340 43.21 -9.97 36.50
C THR A 340 42.70 -10.77 37.70
N ALA A 341 43.36 -10.67 38.86
CA ALA A 341 42.85 -11.27 40.10
C ALA A 341 41.54 -10.62 40.60
N SER A 342 41.19 -9.42 40.13
CA SER A 342 40.04 -8.65 40.62
C SER A 342 39.18 -8.02 39.53
N SER A 343 39.39 -8.36 38.26
CA SER A 343 38.59 -7.84 37.14
C SER A 343 38.57 -8.78 35.95
N VAL A 344 37.52 -8.67 35.14
CA VAL A 344 37.42 -9.30 33.83
C VAL A 344 36.98 -8.28 32.79
N THR A 345 37.60 -8.30 31.62
CA THR A 345 37.13 -7.54 30.46
C THR A 345 36.45 -8.51 29.50
N LEU A 346 35.20 -8.21 29.17
CA LEU A 346 34.35 -8.95 28.25
C LEU A 346 34.36 -8.28 26.88
N GLY A 347 34.14 -9.05 25.82
CA GLY A 347 34.01 -8.54 24.46
C GLY A 347 33.05 -9.35 23.61
N TRP A 348 32.51 -8.71 22.57
CA TRP A 348 31.59 -9.31 21.60
C TRP A 348 31.72 -8.65 20.23
N SER A 349 31.00 -9.18 19.23
CA SER A 349 30.87 -8.52 17.93
C SER A 349 29.73 -7.48 17.98
N PRO A 350 29.98 -6.20 17.64
CA PRO A 350 28.93 -5.19 17.64
C PRO A 350 27.88 -5.51 16.56
N LYS A 351 26.63 -5.15 16.85
CA LYS A 351 25.49 -5.28 15.94
C LYS A 351 25.33 -3.98 15.16
N ALA A 352 24.59 -4.04 14.07
CA ALA A 352 24.30 -2.85 13.30
C ALA A 352 23.45 -1.86 14.13
N PRO A 353 23.76 -0.55 14.14
CA PRO A 353 23.08 0.45 14.97
C PRO A 353 21.56 0.53 14.75
N TRP A 354 21.07 0.22 13.56
CA TRP A 354 19.62 0.19 13.27
C TRP A 354 18.89 -1.05 13.83
N THR A 355 19.62 -2.02 14.38
CA THR A 355 19.05 -3.24 15.02
C THR A 355 19.29 -3.30 16.53
N SER A 356 20.08 -2.38 17.07
CA SER A 356 20.56 -2.42 18.45
C SER A 356 20.74 -1.00 18.99
N LEU A 357 20.05 -0.71 20.08
CA LEU A 357 20.24 0.50 20.88
C LEU A 357 21.49 0.37 21.78
N GLY A 358 21.79 -0.83 22.25
CA GLY A 358 22.96 -1.12 23.07
C GLY A 358 22.92 -2.50 23.73
N TYR A 359 23.73 -2.68 24.77
CA TYR A 359 23.89 -3.97 25.44
C TYR A 359 23.74 -3.89 26.96
N ASN A 360 23.22 -4.97 27.54
CA ASN A 360 23.27 -5.23 28.97
C ASN A 360 24.15 -6.44 29.27
N ILE A 361 24.93 -6.33 30.33
CA ILE A 361 25.80 -7.39 30.84
C ILE A 361 25.27 -7.82 32.19
N TYR A 362 25.21 -9.14 32.38
CA TYR A 362 24.78 -9.73 33.62
C TYR A 362 25.82 -10.71 34.15
N ARG A 363 25.84 -10.86 35.47
CA ARG A 363 26.77 -11.74 36.19
C ARG A 363 26.08 -12.60 37.22
N SER A 364 26.44 -13.87 37.27
CA SER A 364 25.97 -14.83 38.26
C SER A 364 27.13 -15.63 38.84
N THR A 365 27.02 -16.11 40.07
CA THR A 365 27.92 -17.13 40.63
C THR A 365 27.43 -18.55 40.38
N VAL A 366 26.24 -18.70 39.78
CA VAL A 366 25.60 -19.97 39.42
C VAL A 366 25.36 -20.00 37.91
N SER A 367 25.74 -21.10 37.26
CA SER A 367 25.51 -21.31 35.83
C SER A 367 24.02 -21.38 35.50
N GLY A 368 23.61 -20.85 34.33
CA GLY A 368 22.28 -21.09 33.75
C GLY A 368 21.24 -19.97 33.91
N GLY A 369 21.60 -18.80 34.43
CA GLY A 369 20.72 -17.62 34.44
C GLY A 369 21.46 -16.36 33.98
N PRO A 370 20.73 -15.26 33.66
CA PRO A 370 21.40 -14.04 33.24
C PRO A 370 22.31 -13.54 34.36
N GLY A 371 21.82 -13.60 35.61
CA GLY A 371 22.48 -13.08 36.79
C GLY A 371 21.96 -11.69 37.17
N GLU A 372 22.73 -10.96 37.96
CA GLU A 372 22.46 -9.55 38.27
C GLU A 372 23.01 -8.66 37.16
N LYS A 373 22.24 -7.64 36.77
CA LYS A 373 22.66 -6.64 35.78
C LYS A 373 23.80 -5.79 36.34
N LEU A 374 24.87 -5.63 35.56
CA LEU A 374 26.07 -4.92 36.00
C LEU A 374 26.08 -3.44 35.59
N ASN A 375 25.69 -3.15 34.36
CA ASN A 375 25.76 -1.80 33.80
C ASN A 375 24.49 -1.00 34.16
N PRO A 376 24.62 0.23 34.69
CA PRO A 376 23.46 1.07 35.04
C PRO A 376 22.75 1.65 33.82
N GLU A 377 23.52 1.94 32.76
CA GLU A 377 23.04 2.41 31.46
C GLU A 377 23.48 1.45 30.37
N LEU A 378 22.76 1.42 29.24
CA LEU A 378 23.14 0.58 28.09
C LEU A 378 24.57 0.89 27.65
N ILE A 379 25.32 -0.15 27.33
CA ILE A 379 26.58 0.01 26.61
C ILE A 379 26.22 0.36 25.16
N PRO A 380 26.49 1.60 24.70
CA PRO A 380 25.96 2.09 23.42
C PRO A 380 26.72 1.50 22.24
N GLN A 381 26.12 1.50 21.05
CA GLN A 381 26.86 1.23 19.83
C GLN A 381 27.87 2.36 19.52
N PRO A 382 29.05 2.06 18.93
CA PRO A 382 29.54 0.74 18.50
C PRO A 382 30.36 0.01 19.58
N ASP A 383 30.25 0.40 20.86
CA ASP A 383 31.07 -0.19 21.93
C ASP A 383 30.75 -1.68 22.09
N SER A 384 31.81 -2.48 22.15
CA SER A 384 31.72 -3.94 22.16
C SER A 384 32.56 -4.59 23.26
N GLN A 385 32.69 -3.88 24.38
CA GLN A 385 33.41 -4.37 25.55
C GLN A 385 32.87 -3.81 26.86
N TYR A 386 33.06 -4.57 27.93
CA TYR A 386 32.69 -4.18 29.29
C TYR A 386 33.75 -4.68 30.28
N GLN A 387 34.18 -3.83 31.20
CA GLN A 387 35.08 -4.22 32.28
C GLN A 387 34.30 -4.35 33.59
N ASP A 388 34.27 -5.55 34.13
CA ASP A 388 33.74 -5.83 35.47
C ASP A 388 34.88 -5.89 36.49
N GLU A 389 34.71 -5.20 37.62
CA GLU A 389 35.74 -4.99 38.64
C GLU A 389 35.24 -5.42 40.03
N GLY A 390 36.16 -5.51 40.99
CA GLY A 390 35.83 -5.91 42.36
C GLY A 390 35.57 -7.41 42.52
N LEU A 391 36.13 -8.23 41.62
CA LEU A 391 35.98 -9.69 41.65
C LEU A 391 36.88 -10.34 42.70
N ASN A 392 36.44 -11.48 43.23
CA ASN A 392 37.25 -12.33 44.11
C ASN A 392 37.97 -13.41 43.29
N ALA A 393 39.29 -13.53 43.45
CA ALA A 393 40.14 -14.41 42.64
C ALA A 393 39.81 -15.92 42.72
N GLU A 394 39.11 -16.36 43.78
CA GLU A 394 38.74 -17.77 43.99
C GLU A 394 37.27 -18.06 43.70
N GLN A 395 36.51 -17.06 43.23
CA GLN A 395 35.09 -17.20 42.90
C GLN A 395 34.91 -17.39 41.40
N VAL A 396 34.11 -18.39 41.01
CA VAL A 396 33.68 -18.55 39.62
C VAL A 396 32.51 -17.61 39.35
N TYR A 397 32.59 -16.88 38.23
CA TYR A 397 31.55 -16.01 37.72
C TYR A 397 31.13 -16.44 36.31
N TYR A 398 29.84 -16.40 36.06
CA TYR A 398 29.20 -16.65 34.78
C TYR A 398 28.65 -15.33 34.26
N TYR A 399 28.88 -15.03 32.99
CA TYR A 399 28.40 -13.81 32.36
C TYR A 399 27.43 -14.13 31.24
N THR A 400 26.43 -13.27 31.09
CA THR A 400 25.56 -13.26 29.93
C THR A 400 25.47 -11.85 29.38
N ILE A 401 25.09 -11.75 28.11
CA ILE A 401 24.93 -10.49 27.40
C ILE A 401 23.59 -10.52 26.67
N ALA A 402 22.87 -9.41 26.74
CA ALA A 402 21.64 -9.20 25.98
C ALA A 402 21.80 -8.01 25.02
N ASN A 403 21.26 -8.16 23.82
CA ASN A 403 21.03 -7.03 22.92
C ASN A 403 19.76 -6.31 23.35
N VAL A 404 19.80 -4.98 23.43
CA VAL A 404 18.61 -4.14 23.56
C VAL A 404 18.31 -3.53 22.20
N ASN A 405 17.12 -3.77 21.66
CA ASN A 405 16.69 -3.20 20.39
C ASN A 405 16.02 -1.82 20.58
N HIS A 406 15.54 -1.21 19.49
CA HIS A 406 14.87 0.09 19.51
C HIS A 406 13.46 0.07 20.10
N ASP A 407 12.91 -1.12 20.36
CA ASP A 407 11.64 -1.30 21.09
C ASP A 407 11.88 -1.58 22.58
N LEU A 408 13.12 -1.40 23.07
CA LEU A 408 13.55 -1.61 24.46
C LEU A 408 13.38 -3.06 24.96
N VAL A 409 13.34 -4.03 24.05
CA VAL A 409 13.27 -5.46 24.37
C VAL A 409 14.69 -6.04 24.44
N GLU A 410 14.93 -6.97 25.36
CA GLU A 410 16.17 -7.76 25.47
C GLU A 410 16.08 -9.10 24.72
N SER A 411 17.23 -9.59 24.25
CA SER A 411 17.36 -10.79 23.40
C SER A 411 17.37 -12.12 24.12
#